data_AF-E3M9Q8-F1
#
_entry.id   AF-E3M9Q8-F1
#
_cell.length_a   1.000
_cell.length_b   1.000
_cell.length_c   1.000
_cell.angle_alpha   90.00
_cell.angle_beta   90.00
_cell.angle_gamma   90.00
#
_symmetry.space_group_name_H-M   'P 1'
#
loop_
_entity.id
_entity.type
_entity.pdbx_description
1 polymer ?
#
loop_
_entity_poly.entity_id
_entity_poly.type
_entity_poly.pdbx_seq_one_letter_code
_entity_poly.pdbx_strand_id
1 'polypeptide(L)' 'MASVLARPQSFGLFHLGVLQNKVNAKPHSSIEALKKTLVKEWDALSPDYLRATIDAYPRRLRAVIEKRGGRMKQD' A
#
# COMPACT_ATOMS: atom_id res chain seq x y z
N MET A 1 -1.75 26.07 6.28
CA MET A 1 -0.83 25.11 6.91
C MET A 1 -1.17 23.72 6.40
N ALA A 2 -0.33 23.19 5.51
CA ALA A 2 -0.35 21.87 4.87
C ALA A 2 -1.73 21.27 4.53
N SER A 3 -2.18 21.48 3.30
CA SER A 3 -3.24 20.71 2.67
C SER A 3 -3.00 19.23 2.91
N VAL A 4 -3.95 18.59 3.59
CA VAL A 4 -4.11 17.14 3.63
C VAL A 4 -4.19 16.69 2.18
N LEU A 5 -3.05 16.22 1.65
CA LEU A 5 -3.03 15.44 0.43
C LEU A 5 -3.85 14.20 0.74
N ALA A 6 -5.14 14.28 0.40
CA ALA A 6 -6.03 13.14 0.26
C ALA A 6 -5.36 12.23 -0.76
N ARG A 7 -4.46 11.36 -0.28
CA ARG A 7 -3.71 10.44 -1.11
C ARG A 7 -4.75 9.57 -1.81
N PRO A 8 -4.71 9.44 -3.14
CA PRO A 8 -5.60 8.53 -3.84
C PRO A 8 -5.38 7.17 -3.18
N GLN A 9 -6.42 6.63 -2.54
CA GLN A 9 -6.39 5.28 -2.00
C GLN A 9 -6.13 4.38 -3.19
N SER A 10 -4.87 4.04 -3.38
CA SER A 10 -4.37 3.27 -4.50
C SER A 10 -4.88 1.86 -4.30
N PHE A 11 -6.05 1.58 -4.89
CA PHE A 11 -6.71 0.30 -4.71
C PHE A 11 -5.74 -0.84 -5.13
N GLY A 12 -4.85 -0.66 -6.10
CA GLY A 12 -3.86 -1.70 -6.47
C GLY A 12 -2.61 -1.83 -5.59
N LEU A 13 -2.36 -0.94 -4.62
CA LEU A 13 -1.04 -0.77 -4.00
C LEU A 13 -1.04 -0.95 -2.48
N PHE A 14 -1.86 -1.87 -1.95
CA PHE A 14 -1.88 -2.21 -0.53
C PHE A 14 -0.49 -2.59 0.02
N HIS A 15 0.29 -3.30 -0.78
CA HIS A 15 1.68 -3.62 -0.48
C HIS A 15 2.56 -2.37 -0.30
N LEU A 16 2.34 -1.28 -1.07
CA LEU A 16 3.06 -0.01 -0.88
C LEU A 16 2.63 0.72 0.39
N GLY A 17 1.35 0.63 0.79
CA GLY A 17 0.88 1.18 2.06
C GLY A 17 1.54 0.49 3.26
N VAL A 18 1.62 -0.85 3.23
CA VAL A 18 2.33 -1.62 4.26
C VAL A 18 3.82 -1.31 4.27
N LEU A 19 4.46 -1.25 3.10
CA LEU A 19 5.87 -0.89 3.00
C LEU A 19 6.14 0.52 3.55
N GLN A 20 5.28 1.48 3.21
CA GLN A 20 5.38 2.85 3.72
C GLN A 20 5.30 2.88 5.25
N ASN A 21 4.36 2.14 5.85
CA ASN A 21 4.21 2.07 7.31
C ASN A 21 5.44 1.46 7.99
N LYS A 22 5.97 0.36 7.44
CA LYS A 22 7.17 -0.31 7.96
C LYS A 22 8.41 0.57 7.87
N VAL A 23 8.62 1.22 6.73
CA VAL A 23 9.79 2.07 6.50
C VAL A 23 9.72 3.36 7.32
N ASN A 24 8.53 3.97 7.45
CA ASN A 24 8.35 5.19 8.24
C ASN A 24 8.35 4.96 9.75
N ALA A 25 8.29 3.71 10.23
CA ALA A 25 8.40 3.40 11.65
C ALA A 25 9.78 3.76 12.25
N LYS A 26 10.79 4.02 11.39
CA LYS A 26 12.14 4.42 11.79
C LYS A 26 12.56 5.69 11.05
N PRO A 27 13.21 6.65 11.75
CA PRO A 27 13.84 7.78 11.08
C PRO A 27 15.06 7.31 10.29
N HIS A 28 15.26 7.88 9.10
CA HIS A 28 16.41 7.58 8.23
C HIS A 28 17.34 8.78 8.19
N SER A 29 18.64 8.56 8.36
CA SER A 29 19.66 9.62 8.38
C SER A 29 20.06 10.11 6.99
N SER A 30 19.79 9.33 5.93
CA SER A 30 20.05 9.71 4.55
C SER A 30 19.09 9.03 3.57
N ILE A 31 19.09 9.49 2.32
CA ILE A 31 18.30 8.90 1.23
C ILE A 31 18.79 7.47 0.93
N GLU A 32 20.08 7.21 1.04
CA GLU A 32 20.68 5.88 0.85
C GLU A 32 20.21 4.91 1.94
N ALA A 33 20.16 5.37 3.20
CA ALA A 33 19.63 4.58 4.31
C ALA A 33 18.15 4.25 4.11
N LEU A 34 17.37 5.22 3.61
CA LEU A 34 15.97 5.01 3.24
C LEU A 34 15.82 3.96 2.14
N LYS A 35 16.56 4.09 1.03
CA LYS A 35 16.52 3.14 -0.10
C LYS A 35 16.89 1.72 0.36
N LYS A 36 17.94 1.59 1.18
CA LYS A 36 18.37 0.29 1.72
C LYS A 36 17.29 -0.35 2.60
N THR A 37 16.64 0.46 3.45
CA THR A 37 15.55 -0.06 4.29
C THR A 37 14.34 -0.46 3.44
N LEU A 38 14.04 0.31 2.39
CA LEU A 38 12.91 0.03 1.52
C LEU A 38 13.07 -1.30 0.77
N VAL A 39 14.27 -1.58 0.24
CA VAL A 39 14.60 -2.89 -0.37
C VAL A 39 14.52 -4.01 0.67
N LYS A 40 15.09 -3.81 1.86
CA LYS A 40 15.05 -4.81 2.94
C LYS A 40 13.62 -5.18 3.34
N GLU A 41 12.76 -4.18 3.56
CA GLU A 41 11.38 -4.42 3.96
C GLU A 41 10.54 -5.01 2.82
N TRP A 42 10.89 -4.72 1.56
CA TRP A 42 10.29 -5.34 0.39
C TRP A 42 10.65 -6.82 0.30
N ASP A 43 11.93 -7.17 0.42
CA ASP A 43 12.41 -8.55 0.38
C ASP A 43 11.89 -9.38 1.57
N ALA A 44 11.59 -8.72 2.69
CA ALA A 44 10.96 -9.34 3.86
C ALA A 44 9.44 -9.57 3.71
N LEU A 45 8.79 -9.05 2.65
CA LEU A 45 7.38 -9.35 2.40
C LEU A 45 7.24 -10.80 1.91
N SER A 46 6.35 -11.55 2.56
CA SER A 46 6.04 -12.91 2.12
C SER A 46 5.45 -12.90 0.71
N PRO A 47 5.92 -13.80 -0.19
CA PRO A 47 5.27 -14.04 -1.47
C PRO A 47 3.78 -14.36 -1.35
N ASP A 48 3.38 -15.08 -0.29
CA ASP A 48 1.97 -15.41 -0.05
C ASP A 48 1.12 -14.18 0.26
N TYR A 49 1.69 -13.21 0.99
CA TYR A 49 1.03 -11.93 1.24
C TYR A 49 0.84 -11.14 -0.06
N LEU A 50 1.87 -11.11 -0.92
CA LEU A 50 1.78 -10.45 -2.22
C LEU A 50 0.72 -11.12 -3.10
N ARG A 51 0.70 -12.47 -3.12
CA ARG A 51 -0.26 -13.25 -3.87
C ARG A 51 -1.70 -13.02 -3.38
N ALA A 52 -1.93 -13.07 -2.07
CA ALA A 52 -3.23 -12.74 -1.49
C ALA A 52 -3.70 -11.32 -1.81
N THR A 53 -2.77 -10.35 -1.88
CA THR A 53 -3.07 -8.96 -2.27
C THR A 53 -3.50 -8.87 -3.74
N ILE A 54 -2.85 -9.61 -4.63
CA ILE A 54 -3.18 -9.70 -6.06
C ILE A 54 -4.52 -10.42 -6.24
N ASP A 55 -4.72 -11.55 -5.57
CA ASP A 55 -5.94 -12.37 -5.64
C ASP A 55 -7.18 -11.65 -5.09
N ALA A 56 -6.98 -10.69 -4.19
CA ALA A 56 -8.05 -9.83 -3.69
C ALA A 56 -8.50 -8.76 -4.72
N TYR A 57 -7.71 -8.51 -5.78
CA TYR A 57 -7.99 -7.44 -6.75
C TYR A 57 -9.27 -7.68 -7.56
N PRO A 58 -9.54 -8.87 -8.16
CA PRO A 58 -10.79 -9.13 -8.86
C PRO A 58 -12.03 -8.92 -7.99
N ARG A 59 -11.99 -9.36 -6.72
CA ARG A 59 -13.09 -9.15 -5.76
C ARG A 59 -13.38 -7.67 -5.56
N ARG A 60 -12.34 -6.85 -5.44
CA ARG A 60 -12.46 -5.41 -5.23
C ARG A 60 -12.94 -4.69 -6.48
N LEU A 61 -12.47 -5.11 -7.66
CA LEU A 61 -12.95 -4.58 -8.93
C LEU A 61 -14.45 -4.81 -9.09
N ARG A 62 -14.94 -6.01 -8.77
CA ARG A 62 -16.39 -6.31 -8.78
C ARG A 62 -17.17 -5.40 -7.84
N ALA A 63 -16.69 -5.20 -6.62
CA ALA A 63 -17.33 -4.31 -5.66
C ALA A 63 -17.36 -2.83 -6.12
N VAL A 64 -16.35 -2.35 -6.87
CA VAL A 64 -16.38 -1.02 -7.49
C VAL A 64 -17.46 -0.95 -8.58
N ILE A 65 -17.55 -1.98 -9.42
CA ILE A 65 -18.55 -2.06 -10.49
C ILE A 65 -19.96 -2.06 -9.91
N GLU A 66 -20.23 -2.86 -8.88
CA GLU A 66 -21.52 -2.91 -8.18
C GLU A 66 -21.91 -1.55 -7.60
N LYS A 67 -20.94 -0.81 -7.05
CA LYS A 67 -21.17 0.54 -6.52
C LYS A 67 -21.13 1.65 -7.57
N ARG A 68 -21.04 1.32 -8.86
CA ARG A 68 -20.93 2.28 -9.97
C ARG A 68 -19.80 3.30 -9.76
N GLY A 69 -18.66 2.86 -9.23
CA GLY A 69 -17.53 3.73 -8.91
C GLY A 69 -17.62 4.43 -7.55
N GLY A 70 -18.66 4.16 -6.75
CA GLY A 70 -18.82 4.72 -5.41
C GLY A 70 -17.73 4.27 -4.42
N ARG A 71 -17.47 5.10 -3.40
CA ARG A 71 -16.43 4.83 -2.40
C ARG A 71 -16.71 3.53 -1.65
N MET A 72 -15.75 2.62 -1.70
CA MET A 72 -15.77 1.41 -0.89
C MET A 72 -15.21 1.72 0.49
N LYS A 73 -16.01 1.48 1.54
CA LYS A 73 -15.49 1.40 2.91
C LYS A 73 -14.77 0.06 3.05
N GLN A 74 -13.57 0.10 3.60
CA GLN A 74 -12.85 -1.09 3.98
C GLN A 74 -13.17 -1.30 5.46
N ASP A 75 -13.80 -2.43 5.77
CA ASP A 75 -13.99 -2.91 7.14
C ASP A 75 -12.66 -3.46 7.69
#